data_AF-A0A954HIX1-F1
#
_entry.id   AF-A0A954HIX1-F1
#
_cell.length_a   1.000
_cell.length_b   1.000
_cell.length_c   1.000
_cell.angle_alpha   90.00
_cell.angle_beta   90.00
_cell.angle_gamma   90.00
#
_symmetry.space_group_name_H-M   'P 1'
#
loop_
_entity.id
_entity.type
_entity.pdbx_description
1 polymer ?
#
loop_
_entity_poly.entity_id
_entity_poly.type
_entity_poly.pdbx_seq_one_letter_code
_entity_poly.pdbx_strand_id
1 'polypeptide(L)'
;MNSHFQLDFSLRRALVGVLVTFLAPFSSSPLIAQQQVFVTPEEAAASEDFQLQGEYAGNSRGMQVVAQGEGKFLVVQYRGGLPAKGWDGSEREEFEEDAAAVKQLVTDLKLERVERKSPTLGAEPPAGAVVLFDGTAESLQQHWKEGAKMSDDGLLMQGCSSTDVFTDFTAHIEFRLPFMPAARGQGRGNSGAYYQGRYETQVLDSFGLAGKNNETGGIYEISDPSVNMCLPPLVWQTYDVDFTAARWNDEGEKTANARLTVRLNGVTVQQNVEVPRITRAAPNQESPEPGPLYLQDHGNPVRYRNIWVLPRDPERQARRPRVPAFERFQANWSGNNLGGELLVNELGCRNCHTSLTASNSKPGPNVTAIGSRARPEWIRDFIANPHSVKPGTTMPSLLEGWNEDERRDAVLKLTNFLVASGQFAEQPVDAHKVRRGEALFHEVGCTACHAPRNDVAVPDGTSVSLAGIENKYSVAPLTEFLKNPHAVRPSGRMPNLQLNDKESEDIANYLLKDSKTSPLLPNIRYQVFNGSWDEVPNFDEMEPEKTGEVAGFDVYVAGRNDNFGVRYEGFLHVEKTGNYRFHLGSDDGSKLYVNGKLVVSSDGIHPHTVNADNIELEAG
;
A
#
# COMPACT_ATOMS: atom_id res chain seq x y z
N MET A 1 45.11 62.81 7.72
CA MET A 1 44.38 63.06 8.99
C MET A 1 43.82 61.72 9.46
N ASN A 2 44.04 61.40 10.74
CA ASN A 2 43.44 60.41 11.64
C ASN A 2 42.48 59.37 11.01
N SER A 3 42.74 58.05 11.04
CA SER A 3 42.87 57.12 12.19
C SER A 3 41.53 56.82 12.88
N HIS A 4 41.25 55.64 13.46
CA HIS A 4 41.96 54.35 13.58
C HIS A 4 41.10 53.25 12.88
N PHE A 5 41.21 51.93 13.05
CA PHE A 5 41.97 51.04 13.95
C PHE A 5 42.21 49.67 13.27
N GLN A 6 43.25 48.95 13.68
CA GLN A 6 43.50 47.53 13.40
C GLN A 6 44.05 46.89 14.69
N LEU A 7 43.67 45.64 15.00
CA LEU A 7 44.33 44.86 16.06
C LEU A 7 44.73 43.50 15.52
N ASP A 8 46.04 43.35 15.32
CA ASP A 8 46.78 42.10 15.24
C ASP A 8 47.46 41.89 16.60
N PHE A 9 47.61 40.63 17.04
CA PHE A 9 48.72 40.26 17.93
C PHE A 9 48.97 38.74 17.87
N SER A 10 49.94 38.34 17.05
CA SER A 10 50.70 37.11 17.27
C SER A 10 51.37 37.10 18.66
N LEU A 11 51.65 35.93 19.26
CA LEU A 11 53.03 35.55 19.62
C LEU A 11 53.15 34.13 20.24
N ARG A 12 53.86 33.27 19.51
CA ARG A 12 54.97 32.39 19.98
C ARG A 12 54.79 31.44 21.19
N ARG A 13 55.12 30.16 20.89
CA ARG A 13 56.36 29.42 21.28
C ARG A 13 56.07 28.01 21.81
N ALA A 14 56.69 27.05 21.13
CA ALA A 14 56.78 25.65 21.55
C ALA A 14 57.43 25.49 22.92
N LEU A 15 56.98 24.48 23.65
CA LEU A 15 57.71 23.84 24.73
C LEU A 15 57.40 22.34 24.71
N VAL A 16 58.44 21.53 24.53
CA VAL A 16 58.36 20.06 24.61
C VAL A 16 58.20 19.69 26.08
N GLY A 17 57.07 19.07 26.42
CA GLY A 17 56.76 18.58 27.77
C GLY A 17 56.56 17.07 27.74
N VAL A 18 57.43 16.33 28.44
CA VAL A 18 57.35 14.88 28.61
C VAL A 18 56.09 14.54 29.42
N LEU A 19 55.12 13.84 28.82
CA LEU A 19 54.02 13.25 29.57
C LEU A 19 54.48 11.91 30.16
N VAL A 20 54.74 11.91 31.46
CA VAL A 20 55.09 10.69 32.20
C VAL A 20 53.90 9.75 32.26
N THR A 21 54.08 8.53 31.79
CA THR A 21 53.09 7.44 31.89
C THR A 21 52.91 7.01 33.34
N PHE A 22 51.81 7.42 33.96
CA PHE A 22 51.31 6.76 35.18
C PHE A 22 50.62 5.45 34.81
N LEU A 23 51.39 4.36 34.83
CA LEU A 23 50.85 2.99 34.87
C LEU A 23 50.20 2.76 36.24
N ALA A 24 48.91 3.04 36.36
CA ALA A 24 48.10 2.47 37.41
C ALA A 24 47.93 0.96 37.12
N PRO A 25 48.16 0.05 38.09
CA PRO A 25 47.94 -1.36 37.86
C PRO A 25 46.44 -1.61 37.67
N PHE A 26 46.07 -2.16 36.53
CA PHE A 26 44.75 -2.78 36.35
C PHE A 26 44.64 -3.95 37.32
N SER A 27 43.99 -3.71 38.47
CA SER A 27 43.49 -4.79 39.31
C SER A 27 42.44 -5.54 38.50
N SER A 28 42.76 -6.78 38.13
CA SER A 28 41.83 -7.71 37.51
C SER A 28 40.74 -8.06 38.53
N SER A 29 39.71 -7.21 38.58
CA SER A 29 38.45 -7.54 39.25
C SER A 29 37.91 -8.81 38.61
N PRO A 30 37.54 -9.84 39.40
CA PRO A 30 37.01 -11.06 38.83
C PRO A 30 35.72 -10.76 38.07
N LEU A 31 35.49 -11.51 36.98
CA LEU A 31 34.20 -11.56 36.29
C LEU A 31 33.12 -11.90 37.32
N ILE A 32 32.34 -10.89 37.73
CA ILE A 32 31.09 -11.13 38.42
C ILE A 32 30.19 -11.83 37.40
N ALA A 33 29.92 -13.12 37.63
CA ALA A 33 28.94 -13.85 36.86
C ALA A 33 27.62 -13.07 36.93
N GLN A 34 27.09 -12.69 35.77
CA GLN A 34 25.88 -11.89 35.67
C GLN A 34 24.73 -12.70 36.26
N GLN A 35 24.34 -12.35 37.49
CA GLN A 35 23.39 -13.11 38.29
C GLN A 35 22.07 -13.25 37.53
N GLN A 36 21.55 -14.47 37.37
CA GLN A 36 20.31 -14.69 36.62
C GLN A 36 19.16 -13.91 37.29
N VAL A 37 18.61 -12.94 36.57
CA VAL A 37 17.48 -12.08 37.02
C VAL A 37 16.12 -12.64 36.56
N PHE A 38 16.13 -13.87 36.01
CA PHE A 38 14.97 -14.58 35.50
C PHE A 38 14.86 -15.95 36.18
N VAL A 39 13.64 -16.37 36.47
CA VAL A 39 13.33 -17.72 36.99
C VAL A 39 12.85 -18.63 35.86
N THR A 40 12.95 -19.94 36.05
CA THR A 40 12.32 -20.94 35.16
C THR A 40 10.79 -20.85 35.22
N PRO A 41 10.06 -21.33 34.20
CA PRO A 41 8.60 -21.42 34.26
C PRO A 41 8.09 -22.24 35.44
N GLU A 42 8.82 -23.28 35.84
CA GLU A 42 8.51 -24.16 36.98
C GLU A 42 8.67 -23.43 38.32
N GLU A 43 9.78 -22.69 38.50
CA GLU A 43 10.01 -21.83 39.68
C GLU A 43 9.00 -20.68 39.75
N ALA A 44 8.67 -20.08 38.60
CA ALA A 44 7.61 -19.07 38.51
C ALA A 44 6.27 -19.65 38.98
N ALA A 45 5.86 -20.81 38.48
CA ALA A 45 4.60 -21.45 38.85
C ALA A 45 4.49 -21.76 40.36
N ALA A 46 5.62 -21.98 41.04
CA ALA A 46 5.67 -22.20 42.49
C ALA A 46 5.61 -20.90 43.33
N SER A 47 5.75 -19.72 42.71
CA SER A 47 5.83 -18.43 43.41
C SER A 47 4.46 -17.77 43.63
N GLU A 48 4.21 -17.29 44.86
CA GLU A 48 3.00 -16.50 45.17
C GLU A 48 2.92 -15.22 44.32
N ASP A 49 4.05 -14.61 43.98
CA ASP A 49 4.13 -13.43 43.10
C ASP A 49 3.52 -13.74 41.72
N PHE A 50 3.82 -14.91 41.16
CA PHE A 50 3.27 -15.33 39.86
C PHE A 50 1.80 -15.74 39.96
N GLN A 51 1.42 -16.39 41.05
CA GLN A 51 0.02 -16.79 41.29
C GLN A 51 -0.90 -15.59 41.46
N LEU A 52 -0.44 -14.48 42.06
CA LEU A 52 -1.21 -13.24 42.17
C LEU A 52 -1.10 -12.34 40.94
N GLN A 53 0.03 -12.34 40.24
CA GLN A 53 0.18 -11.60 38.98
C GLN A 53 -0.85 -12.04 37.94
N GLY A 54 -1.45 -11.07 37.27
CA GLY A 54 -2.41 -11.32 36.19
C GLY A 54 -3.42 -10.20 36.01
N GLU A 55 -4.43 -10.49 35.20
CA GLU A 55 -5.55 -9.58 34.95
C GLU A 55 -6.78 -10.03 35.71
N TYR A 56 -7.54 -9.05 36.20
CA TYR A 56 -8.78 -9.26 36.95
C TYR A 56 -9.85 -8.30 36.39
N ALA A 57 -11.10 -8.76 36.29
CA ALA A 57 -12.21 -7.96 35.75
C ALA A 57 -13.51 -8.18 36.53
N GLY A 58 -14.34 -7.15 36.57
CA GLY A 58 -15.71 -7.18 37.07
C GLY A 58 -16.62 -6.28 36.22
N ASN A 59 -17.87 -6.11 36.64
CA ASN A 59 -18.92 -5.43 35.85
C ASN A 59 -18.62 -4.00 35.37
N SER A 60 -17.66 -3.29 35.97
CA SER A 60 -17.30 -1.92 35.57
C SER A 60 -15.86 -1.52 35.95
N ARG A 61 -14.97 -2.49 36.17
CA ARG A 61 -13.57 -2.27 36.53
C ARG A 61 -12.69 -3.38 35.93
N GLY A 62 -11.53 -3.00 35.43
CA GLY A 62 -10.40 -3.90 35.17
C GLY A 62 -9.26 -3.61 36.14
N MET A 63 -8.44 -4.61 36.44
CA MET A 63 -7.25 -4.46 37.26
C MET A 63 -6.13 -5.34 36.71
N GLN A 64 -4.94 -4.78 36.55
CA GLN A 64 -3.72 -5.54 36.27
C GLN A 64 -2.86 -5.51 37.54
N VAL A 65 -2.48 -6.69 38.02
CA VAL A 65 -1.61 -6.88 39.19
C VAL A 65 -0.26 -7.34 38.68
N VAL A 66 0.77 -6.52 38.85
CA VAL A 66 2.11 -6.74 38.31
C VAL A 66 3.05 -7.09 39.45
N ALA A 67 3.68 -8.27 39.41
CA ALA A 67 4.62 -8.67 40.45
C ALA A 67 5.88 -7.80 40.41
N GLN A 68 6.29 -7.32 41.58
CA GLN A 68 7.50 -6.52 41.78
C GLN A 68 8.63 -7.27 42.49
N GLY A 69 8.38 -8.51 42.92
CA GLY A 69 9.28 -9.33 43.72
C GLY A 69 8.98 -9.22 45.21
N GLU A 70 9.33 -10.26 45.97
CA GLU A 70 9.26 -10.28 47.44
C GLU A 70 7.83 -10.02 48.00
N GLY A 71 6.78 -10.48 47.33
CA GLY A 71 5.39 -10.30 47.77
C GLY A 71 4.84 -8.88 47.56
N LYS A 72 5.52 -8.04 46.79
CA LYS A 72 5.07 -6.68 46.41
C LYS A 72 4.47 -6.67 45.01
N PHE A 73 3.48 -5.82 44.81
CA PHE A 73 2.75 -5.69 43.55
C PHE A 73 2.49 -4.24 43.20
N LEU A 74 2.66 -3.89 41.92
CA LEU A 74 2.03 -2.69 41.35
C LEU A 74 0.62 -3.07 40.92
N VAL A 75 -0.37 -2.39 41.49
CA VAL A 75 -1.78 -2.51 41.11
C VAL A 75 -2.12 -1.37 40.16
N VAL A 76 -2.65 -1.70 38.98
CA VAL A 76 -3.11 -0.75 37.97
C VAL A 76 -4.61 -0.96 37.76
N GLN A 77 -5.44 0.00 38.17
CA GLN A 77 -6.89 -0.06 37.99
C GLN A 77 -7.37 0.76 36.78
N TYR A 78 -8.36 0.19 36.09
CA TYR A 78 -8.97 0.72 34.89
C TYR A 78 -10.49 0.83 35.08
N ARG A 79 -11.05 1.98 34.76
CA ARG A 79 -12.50 2.22 34.80
C ARG A 79 -13.20 1.55 33.62
N GLY A 80 -14.38 0.97 33.83
CA GLY A 80 -15.19 0.34 32.79
C GLY A 80 -14.76 -1.10 32.46
N GLY A 81 -13.46 -1.40 32.40
CA GLY A 81 -12.94 -2.74 32.11
C GLY A 81 -11.44 -2.76 31.87
N LEU A 82 -10.91 -3.86 31.34
CA LEU A 82 -9.49 -4.00 30.99
C LEU A 82 -9.15 -3.27 29.67
N PRO A 83 -7.85 -3.01 29.37
CA PRO A 83 -7.42 -2.47 28.07
C PRO A 83 -7.99 -3.27 26.89
N ALA A 84 -8.58 -2.57 25.92
CA ALA A 84 -9.34 -3.13 24.79
C ALA A 84 -10.52 -4.07 25.15
N LYS A 85 -10.93 -4.14 26.43
CA LYS A 85 -12.08 -4.93 26.91
C LYS A 85 -12.83 -4.17 28.01
N GLY A 86 -13.45 -3.06 27.61
CA GLY A 86 -14.35 -2.26 28.45
C GLY A 86 -13.74 -1.02 29.08
N TRP A 87 -12.41 -0.83 29.06
CA TRP A 87 -11.81 0.44 29.49
C TRP A 87 -12.33 1.61 28.64
N ASP A 88 -12.81 2.65 29.31
CA ASP A 88 -13.39 3.86 28.70
C ASP A 88 -12.35 4.91 28.27
N GLY A 89 -11.07 4.64 28.51
CA GLY A 89 -9.97 5.58 28.24
C GLY A 89 -9.75 6.61 29.35
N SER A 90 -10.40 6.48 30.52
CA SER A 90 -10.07 7.31 31.67
C SER A 90 -8.61 7.17 32.09
N GLU A 91 -8.08 8.16 32.80
CA GLU A 91 -6.84 8.01 33.57
C GLU A 91 -6.92 6.77 34.47
N ARG A 92 -5.77 6.11 34.64
CA ARG A 92 -5.61 4.86 35.39
C ARG A 92 -5.07 5.14 36.78
N GLU A 93 -5.50 4.36 37.77
CA GLU A 93 -5.00 4.49 39.14
C GLU A 93 -3.86 3.48 39.36
N GLU A 94 -2.70 3.96 39.82
CA GLU A 94 -1.48 3.17 40.03
C GLU A 94 -1.00 3.29 41.48
N PHE A 95 -0.83 2.17 42.17
CA PHE A 95 -0.34 2.13 43.56
C PHE A 95 0.31 0.78 43.90
N GLU A 96 1.18 0.76 44.92
CA GLU A 96 1.89 -0.45 45.36
C GLU A 96 1.20 -1.09 46.58
N GLU A 97 1.09 -2.42 46.58
CA GLU A 97 0.42 -3.22 47.60
C GLU A 97 1.17 -4.52 47.91
N ASP A 98 0.83 -5.16 49.04
CA ASP A 98 1.30 -6.51 49.39
C ASP A 98 0.32 -7.62 48.95
N ALA A 99 0.78 -8.87 49.01
CA ALA A 99 0.02 -10.06 48.65
C ALA A 99 -1.34 -10.20 49.36
N ALA A 100 -1.49 -9.71 50.59
CA ALA A 100 -2.73 -9.79 51.36
C ALA A 100 -3.70 -8.67 50.96
N ALA A 101 -3.19 -7.44 50.79
CA ALA A 101 -3.96 -6.30 50.30
C ALA A 101 -4.50 -6.54 48.88
N VAL A 102 -3.71 -7.12 47.97
CA VAL A 102 -4.17 -7.52 46.63
C VAL A 102 -5.35 -8.51 46.70
N LYS A 103 -5.27 -9.56 47.54
CA LYS A 103 -6.36 -10.55 47.70
C LYS A 103 -7.63 -9.89 48.26
N GLN A 104 -7.48 -8.95 49.19
CA GLN A 104 -8.58 -8.19 49.76
C GLN A 104 -9.24 -7.29 48.69
N LEU A 105 -8.44 -6.55 47.90
CA LEU A 105 -8.91 -5.71 46.79
C LEU A 105 -9.68 -6.51 45.73
N VAL A 106 -9.18 -7.67 45.31
CA VAL A 106 -9.89 -8.58 44.38
C VAL A 106 -11.27 -8.97 44.93
N THR A 107 -11.34 -9.26 46.24
CA THR A 107 -12.57 -9.67 46.93
C THR A 107 -13.57 -8.50 47.05
N ASP A 108 -13.13 -7.34 47.53
CA ASP A 108 -13.98 -6.18 47.79
C ASP A 108 -14.51 -5.55 46.50
N LEU A 109 -13.69 -5.51 45.45
CA LEU A 109 -14.08 -5.04 44.12
C LEU A 109 -14.82 -6.10 43.29
N LYS A 110 -14.98 -7.33 43.82
CA LYS A 110 -15.63 -8.48 43.17
C LYS A 110 -15.08 -8.74 41.76
N LEU A 111 -13.76 -8.82 41.67
CA LEU A 111 -13.06 -9.07 40.42
C LEU A 111 -12.76 -10.56 40.27
N GLU A 112 -12.92 -11.08 39.07
CA GLU A 112 -12.55 -12.45 38.70
C GLU A 112 -11.25 -12.43 37.88
N ARG A 113 -10.35 -13.40 38.09
CA ARG A 113 -9.13 -13.54 37.29
C ARG A 113 -9.49 -13.85 35.84
N VAL A 114 -8.89 -13.12 34.89
CA VAL A 114 -9.11 -13.30 33.45
C VAL A 114 -7.81 -13.73 32.79
N GLU A 115 -7.86 -14.84 32.05
CA GLU A 115 -6.77 -15.27 31.18
C GLU A 115 -7.12 -14.92 29.73
N ARG A 116 -6.55 -13.81 29.23
CA ARG A 116 -6.64 -13.46 27.82
C ARG A 116 -5.61 -14.25 27.00
N LYS A 117 -6.01 -14.65 25.79
CA LYS A 117 -5.16 -15.25 24.76
C LYS A 117 -5.34 -14.46 23.48
N SER A 118 -4.28 -14.35 22.68
CA SER A 118 -4.40 -13.73 21.35
C SER A 118 -5.33 -14.56 20.45
N PRO A 119 -6.21 -13.93 19.65
CA PRO A 119 -7.03 -14.63 18.67
C PRO A 119 -6.22 -15.16 17.46
N THR A 120 -4.97 -14.69 17.28
CA THR A 120 -4.05 -15.19 16.23
C THR A 120 -3.01 -16.18 16.78
N LEU A 121 -3.12 -16.60 18.05
CA LEU A 121 -2.21 -17.61 18.62
C LEU A 121 -2.39 -18.96 17.89
N GLY A 122 -1.29 -19.51 17.36
CA GLY A 122 -1.31 -20.72 16.54
C GLY A 122 -1.82 -20.49 15.11
N ALA A 123 -1.81 -19.25 14.60
CA ALA A 123 -2.24 -18.96 13.23
C ALA A 123 -1.39 -19.72 12.21
N GLU A 124 -2.04 -20.55 11.39
CA GLU A 124 -1.40 -21.30 10.32
C GLU A 124 -0.82 -20.36 9.25
N PRO A 125 0.38 -20.65 8.71
CA PRO A 125 0.96 -19.87 7.62
C PRO A 125 0.05 -19.86 6.39
N PRO A 126 -0.31 -18.69 5.83
CA PRO A 126 -1.12 -18.62 4.61
C PRO A 126 -0.33 -19.12 3.39
N ALA A 127 -1.05 -19.54 2.34
CA ALA A 127 -0.43 -20.01 1.11
C ALA A 127 0.53 -18.97 0.50
N GLY A 128 1.79 -19.37 0.30
CA GLY A 128 2.86 -18.49 -0.18
C GLY A 128 3.68 -17.79 0.92
N ALA A 129 3.39 -18.04 2.21
CA ALA A 129 4.25 -17.61 3.30
C ALA A 129 5.53 -18.46 3.38
N VAL A 130 6.64 -17.82 3.71
CA VAL A 130 7.89 -18.46 4.14
C VAL A 130 7.77 -18.75 5.63
N VAL A 131 7.87 -20.01 6.03
CA VAL A 131 7.82 -20.43 7.43
C VAL A 131 9.23 -20.37 8.01
N LEU A 132 9.58 -19.25 8.64
CA LEU A 132 10.91 -19.03 9.19
C LEU A 132 11.18 -19.94 10.41
N PHE A 133 10.19 -20.22 11.25
CA PHE A 133 10.38 -21.12 12.38
C PHE A 133 9.07 -21.77 12.86
N ASP A 134 9.00 -23.09 12.79
CA ASP A 134 7.85 -23.92 13.18
C ASP A 134 8.09 -24.73 14.47
N GLY A 135 9.26 -24.61 15.10
CA GLY A 135 9.67 -25.42 16.26
C GLY A 135 10.61 -26.59 15.91
N THR A 136 10.97 -26.78 14.64
CA THR A 136 11.90 -27.82 14.19
C THR A 136 13.35 -27.34 14.11
N ALA A 137 14.31 -28.27 14.18
CA ALA A 137 15.73 -27.96 13.95
C ALA A 137 16.01 -27.67 12.46
N GLU A 138 15.18 -28.24 11.59
CA GLU A 138 15.19 -28.06 10.14
C GLU A 138 14.86 -26.61 9.76
N SER A 139 13.77 -26.02 10.29
CA SER A 139 13.46 -24.61 10.03
C SER A 139 14.51 -23.67 10.63
N LEU A 140 15.05 -23.98 11.81
CA LEU A 140 16.19 -23.25 12.39
C LEU A 140 17.39 -23.23 11.42
N GLN A 141 17.80 -24.39 10.90
CA GLN A 141 18.97 -24.50 10.03
C GLN A 141 18.75 -23.87 8.65
N GLN A 142 17.54 -23.95 8.11
CA GLN A 142 17.21 -23.46 6.77
C GLN A 142 17.06 -21.92 6.74
N HIS A 143 16.38 -21.35 7.73
CA HIS A 143 15.87 -19.97 7.68
C HIS A 143 16.60 -18.98 8.59
N TRP A 144 17.59 -19.41 9.38
CA TRP A 144 18.33 -18.54 10.30
C TRP A 144 19.85 -18.61 10.11
N LYS A 145 20.52 -17.47 10.35
CA LYS A 145 21.97 -17.38 10.22
C LYS A 145 22.70 -18.21 11.29
N GLU A 146 23.92 -18.63 10.96
CA GLU A 146 24.82 -19.33 11.88
C GLU A 146 24.92 -18.60 13.23
N GLY A 147 24.78 -19.34 14.32
CA GLY A 147 24.74 -18.81 15.69
C GLY A 147 23.33 -18.66 16.28
N ALA A 148 22.27 -18.79 15.48
CA ALA A 148 20.90 -18.94 16.00
C ALA A 148 20.77 -20.21 16.86
N LYS A 149 19.94 -20.15 17.91
CA LYS A 149 19.81 -21.22 18.91
C LYS A 149 18.35 -21.52 19.23
N MET A 150 18.10 -22.78 19.57
CA MET A 150 16.83 -23.27 20.09
C MET A 150 17.05 -23.76 21.52
N SER A 151 16.12 -23.51 22.44
CA SER A 151 16.15 -24.11 23.78
C SER A 151 15.64 -25.54 23.78
N ASP A 152 15.92 -26.28 24.85
CA ASP A 152 15.57 -27.70 25.01
C ASP A 152 14.06 -28.00 24.86
N ASP A 153 13.21 -26.98 25.05
CA ASP A 153 11.75 -27.02 24.83
C ASP A 153 11.30 -26.72 23.38
N GLY A 154 12.23 -26.69 22.41
CA GLY A 154 11.93 -26.51 20.98
C GLY A 154 11.60 -25.08 20.57
N LEU A 155 12.01 -24.08 21.37
CA LEU A 155 11.70 -22.67 21.13
C LEU A 155 12.92 -21.89 20.64
N LEU A 156 12.71 -21.01 19.66
CA LEU A 156 13.75 -20.13 19.13
C LEU A 156 14.15 -19.11 20.21
N MET A 157 15.46 -18.95 20.39
CA MET A 157 16.05 -17.93 21.26
C MET A 157 16.19 -16.59 20.52
N GLN A 158 16.40 -15.52 21.29
CA GLN A 158 16.80 -14.21 20.76
C GLN A 158 18.14 -14.23 19.99
N GLY A 159 18.60 -13.07 19.52
CA GLY A 159 19.94 -12.88 18.96
C GLY A 159 20.13 -13.43 17.55
N CYS A 160 19.05 -13.66 16.82
CA CYS A 160 19.05 -14.38 15.55
C CYS A 160 18.49 -13.50 14.42
N SER A 161 19.05 -13.65 13.22
CA SER A 161 18.55 -13.02 11.98
C SER A 161 18.15 -14.10 10.99
N SER A 162 17.10 -13.87 10.20
CA SER A 162 16.77 -14.75 9.09
C SER A 162 17.87 -14.75 8.01
N THR A 163 17.98 -15.85 7.28
CA THR A 163 18.73 -15.93 6.00
C THR A 163 17.91 -15.32 4.87
N ASP A 164 16.59 -15.56 4.86
CA ASP A 164 15.64 -14.93 3.95
C ASP A 164 15.60 -13.41 4.15
N VAL A 165 15.39 -12.69 3.05
CA VAL A 165 15.32 -11.23 3.00
C VAL A 165 14.05 -10.77 2.28
N PHE A 166 13.46 -9.68 2.76
CA PHE A 166 12.14 -9.22 2.34
C PHE A 166 12.12 -7.71 2.07
N THR A 167 11.24 -7.29 1.16
CA THR A 167 10.92 -5.87 0.91
C THR A 167 9.65 -5.51 1.67
N ASP A 168 8.48 -5.58 1.02
CA ASP A 168 7.19 -5.47 1.70
C ASP A 168 6.74 -6.87 2.14
N PHE A 169 6.13 -6.96 3.32
CA PHE A 169 5.59 -8.24 3.82
C PHE A 169 4.49 -8.05 4.86
N THR A 170 3.77 -9.15 5.14
CA THR A 170 3.03 -9.37 6.38
C THR A 170 3.79 -10.43 7.17
N ALA A 171 3.99 -10.25 8.47
CA ALA A 171 4.64 -11.23 9.34
C ALA A 171 3.76 -11.60 10.54
N HIS A 172 3.83 -12.87 10.93
CA HIS A 172 3.34 -13.38 12.21
C HIS A 172 4.53 -13.82 13.06
N ILE A 173 4.51 -13.45 14.33
CA ILE A 173 5.55 -13.80 15.31
C ILE A 173 4.86 -14.10 16.64
N GLU A 174 4.99 -15.34 17.15
CA GLU A 174 4.64 -15.63 18.54
C GLU A 174 5.87 -15.43 19.44
N PHE A 175 5.69 -14.74 20.56
CA PHE A 175 6.74 -14.52 21.56
C PHE A 175 6.24 -14.74 22.99
N ARG A 176 7.14 -15.18 23.87
CA ARG A 176 6.91 -15.39 25.31
C ARG A 176 7.98 -14.64 26.09
N LEU A 177 7.52 -13.76 26.97
CA LEU A 177 8.38 -12.97 27.84
C LEU A 177 8.74 -13.75 29.12
N PRO A 178 9.97 -13.65 29.63
CA PRO A 178 10.38 -14.32 30.86
C PRO A 178 9.80 -13.64 32.11
N PHE A 179 9.54 -14.42 33.16
CA PHE A 179 9.14 -13.85 34.45
C PHE A 179 10.36 -13.30 35.19
N MET A 180 10.41 -11.97 35.33
CA MET A 180 11.53 -11.24 35.92
C MET A 180 11.02 -10.20 36.94
N PRO A 181 10.35 -10.62 38.02
CA PRO A 181 9.60 -9.71 38.91
C PRO A 181 10.49 -8.67 39.60
N ALA A 182 11.79 -8.94 39.81
CA ALA A 182 12.75 -7.98 40.37
C ALA A 182 13.33 -6.97 39.36
N ALA A 183 13.15 -7.19 38.04
CA ALA A 183 13.71 -6.32 37.00
C ALA A 183 12.81 -5.12 36.67
N ARG A 184 13.39 -4.03 36.15
CA ARG A 184 12.67 -2.79 35.81
C ARG A 184 13.18 -2.19 34.50
N GLY A 185 12.34 -1.39 33.86
CA GLY A 185 12.66 -0.67 32.61
C GLY A 185 13.17 -1.60 31.51
N GLN A 186 14.15 -1.13 30.75
CA GLN A 186 14.78 -1.86 29.63
C GLN A 186 15.55 -3.14 30.05
N GLY A 187 15.66 -3.44 31.35
CA GLY A 187 16.22 -4.69 31.87
C GLY A 187 15.18 -5.79 32.14
N ARG A 188 13.90 -5.55 31.86
CA ARG A 188 12.79 -6.44 32.21
C ARG A 188 12.25 -7.13 30.94
N GLY A 189 12.85 -8.26 30.56
CA GLY A 189 12.35 -9.09 29.45
C GLY A 189 12.53 -8.47 28.05
N ASN A 190 13.56 -7.65 27.85
CA ASN A 190 13.82 -6.88 26.62
C ASN A 190 14.40 -7.73 25.47
N SER A 191 13.88 -7.49 24.27
CA SER A 191 14.29 -7.92 22.93
C SER A 191 13.63 -6.95 21.93
N GLY A 192 13.64 -7.26 20.62
CA GLY A 192 12.97 -6.42 19.63
C GLY A 192 12.86 -7.12 18.29
N ALA A 193 11.75 -6.91 17.59
CA ALA A 193 11.52 -7.43 16.24
C ALA A 193 11.86 -6.34 15.21
N TYR A 194 12.99 -6.50 14.53
CA TYR A 194 13.49 -5.56 13.53
C TYR A 194 13.16 -6.04 12.11
N TYR A 195 12.35 -5.28 11.41
CA TYR A 195 12.04 -5.52 10.00
C TYR A 195 13.15 -4.98 9.11
N GLN A 196 13.58 -5.79 8.14
CA GLN A 196 14.79 -5.60 7.35
C GLN A 196 16.10 -5.47 8.17
N GLY A 197 16.08 -5.79 9.47
CA GLY A 197 17.15 -5.44 10.40
C GLY A 197 17.31 -3.92 10.61
N ARG A 198 16.27 -3.13 10.35
CA ARG A 198 16.30 -1.65 10.29
C ARG A 198 15.30 -0.98 11.24
N TYR A 199 14.09 -1.52 11.35
CA TYR A 199 12.97 -0.85 12.02
C TYR A 199 12.34 -1.74 13.09
N GLU A 200 12.45 -1.34 14.35
CA GLU A 200 12.05 -2.12 15.51
C GLU A 200 10.59 -1.90 15.92
N THR A 201 9.86 -3.00 16.10
CA THR A 201 8.80 -3.07 17.12
C THR A 201 9.37 -3.71 18.37
N GLN A 202 9.29 -2.98 19.48
CA GLN A 202 9.94 -3.31 20.75
C GLN A 202 9.27 -4.53 21.42
N VAL A 203 10.04 -5.38 22.12
CA VAL A 203 9.56 -6.58 22.83
C VAL A 203 10.07 -6.56 24.27
N LEU A 204 9.20 -6.18 25.21
CA LEU A 204 9.52 -5.93 26.63
C LEU A 204 8.42 -6.47 27.56
N ASP A 205 8.76 -6.83 28.80
CA ASP A 205 7.76 -7.02 29.85
C ASP A 205 7.22 -5.66 30.32
N SER A 206 6.26 -5.19 29.53
CA SER A 206 5.49 -3.96 29.72
C SER A 206 4.13 -4.21 30.37
N PHE A 207 3.89 -5.37 30.99
CA PHE A 207 2.61 -5.66 31.62
C PHE A 207 2.31 -4.64 32.74
N GLY A 208 1.17 -3.93 32.63
CA GLY A 208 0.78 -2.81 33.49
C GLY A 208 1.51 -1.47 33.24
N LEU A 209 2.52 -1.41 32.37
CA LEU A 209 3.21 -0.15 32.05
C LEU A 209 2.38 0.78 31.14
N ALA A 210 2.89 1.97 30.84
CA ALA A 210 2.10 3.06 30.26
C ALA A 210 1.79 2.90 28.76
N GLY A 211 2.46 1.98 28.05
CA GLY A 211 2.40 1.87 26.59
C GLY A 211 3.22 2.97 25.94
N LYS A 212 4.55 2.94 26.12
CA LYS A 212 5.50 3.87 25.48
C LYS A 212 6.17 3.31 24.23
N ASN A 213 6.77 4.18 23.42
CA ASN A 213 7.47 3.82 22.20
C ASN A 213 8.62 2.83 22.44
N ASN A 214 9.21 2.84 23.64
CA ASN A 214 10.22 1.90 24.12
C ASN A 214 9.63 0.76 24.98
N GLU A 215 8.33 0.49 24.88
CA GLU A 215 7.59 -0.61 25.50
C GLU A 215 6.90 -1.46 24.41
N THR A 216 6.36 -2.62 24.77
CA THR A 216 5.78 -3.58 23.82
C THR A 216 4.63 -2.98 23.00
N GLY A 217 4.72 -3.15 21.69
CA GLY A 217 3.86 -2.54 20.68
C GLY A 217 4.34 -1.18 20.18
N GLY A 218 5.34 -0.58 20.85
CA GLY A 218 5.97 0.67 20.43
C GLY A 218 6.90 0.50 19.23
N ILE A 219 6.96 1.55 18.41
CA ILE A 219 8.02 1.69 17.39
C ILE A 219 9.12 2.54 18.03
N TYR A 220 10.27 1.92 18.28
CA TYR A 220 11.26 2.42 19.24
C TYR A 220 11.80 3.82 18.89
N GLU A 221 11.70 4.77 19.82
CA GLU A 221 12.04 6.21 19.64
C GLU A 221 11.26 6.92 18.49
N ILE A 222 10.12 6.36 18.05
CA ILE A 222 9.27 6.89 16.97
C ILE A 222 7.80 7.09 17.39
N SER A 223 7.14 6.06 17.95
CA SER A 223 5.70 6.13 18.24
C SER A 223 5.25 5.24 19.40
N ASP A 224 4.55 5.85 20.36
CA ASP A 224 3.88 5.15 21.47
C ASP A 224 2.74 4.27 20.90
N PRO A 225 2.54 3.02 21.38
CA PRO A 225 1.36 2.23 21.01
C PRO A 225 0.08 2.92 21.48
N SER A 226 -0.97 2.87 20.65
CA SER A 226 -2.28 3.48 20.99
C SER A 226 -2.95 2.90 22.23
N VAL A 227 -2.60 1.67 22.61
CA VAL A 227 -3.01 1.01 23.86
C VAL A 227 -1.97 -0.03 24.25
N ASN A 228 -1.63 -0.11 25.54
CA ASN A 228 -0.80 -1.22 26.03
C ASN A 228 -1.62 -2.51 26.04
N MET A 229 -1.24 -3.45 25.16
CA MET A 229 -1.86 -4.77 25.02
C MET A 229 -0.90 -5.91 25.36
N CYS A 230 0.20 -5.61 26.07
CA CYS A 230 1.10 -6.62 26.59
C CYS A 230 0.38 -7.49 27.65
N LEU A 231 0.45 -8.81 27.50
CA LEU A 231 -0.04 -9.80 28.46
C LEU A 231 1.05 -10.12 29.51
N PRO A 232 0.68 -10.73 30.66
CA PRO A 232 1.65 -11.11 31.69
C PRO A 232 2.79 -12.00 31.16
N PRO A 233 3.98 -11.96 31.78
CA PRO A 233 5.05 -12.92 31.55
C PRO A 233 4.61 -14.39 31.55
N LEU A 234 5.34 -15.20 30.79
CA LEU A 234 5.07 -16.61 30.50
C LEU A 234 3.78 -16.92 29.71
N VAL A 235 2.92 -15.92 29.46
CA VAL A 235 1.84 -16.02 28.46
C VAL A 235 2.42 -15.81 27.06
N TRP A 236 1.96 -16.61 26.09
CA TRP A 236 2.29 -16.41 24.68
C TRP A 236 1.51 -15.23 24.09
N GLN A 237 2.23 -14.39 23.36
CA GLN A 237 1.74 -13.19 22.72
C GLN A 237 2.00 -13.25 21.21
N THR A 238 1.23 -12.49 20.43
CA THR A 238 1.42 -12.42 18.98
C THR A 238 1.67 -11.00 18.49
N TYR A 239 2.56 -10.89 17.51
CA TYR A 239 2.62 -9.76 16.59
C TYR A 239 2.15 -10.20 15.20
N ASP A 240 1.15 -9.49 14.68
CA ASP A 240 0.71 -9.56 13.29
C ASP A 240 1.02 -8.22 12.63
N VAL A 241 2.01 -8.17 11.74
CA VAL A 241 2.64 -6.91 11.30
C VAL A 241 2.57 -6.77 9.78
N ASP A 242 2.08 -5.64 9.29
CA ASP A 242 2.28 -5.23 7.89
C ASP A 242 3.41 -4.21 7.82
N PHE A 243 4.49 -4.60 7.15
CA PHE A 243 5.66 -3.76 6.92
C PHE A 243 5.76 -3.37 5.45
N THR A 244 5.83 -2.07 5.19
CA THR A 244 6.12 -1.48 3.87
C THR A 244 7.51 -0.88 3.92
N ALA A 245 8.42 -1.35 3.07
CA ALA A 245 9.78 -0.85 3.01
C ALA A 245 9.86 0.61 2.53
N ALA A 246 10.94 1.31 2.90
CA ALA A 246 11.26 2.59 2.30
C ALA A 246 11.36 2.48 0.77
N ARG A 247 10.99 3.54 0.05
CA ARG A 247 11.07 3.63 -1.41
C ARG A 247 12.24 4.51 -1.82
N TRP A 248 12.78 4.21 -3.00
CA TRP A 248 13.98 4.83 -3.55
C TRP A 248 13.78 5.12 -5.03
N ASN A 249 14.50 6.09 -5.59
CA ASN A 249 14.60 6.32 -7.03
C ASN A 249 15.81 5.56 -7.61
N ASP A 250 15.94 5.56 -8.95
CA ASP A 250 17.06 4.92 -9.66
C ASP A 250 18.43 5.55 -9.35
N GLU A 251 18.44 6.76 -8.79
CA GLU A 251 19.63 7.49 -8.34
C GLU A 251 20.06 7.10 -6.91
N GLY A 252 19.29 6.25 -6.22
CA GLY A 252 19.59 5.77 -4.87
C GLY A 252 19.17 6.72 -3.74
N GLU A 253 18.28 7.68 -4.02
CA GLU A 253 17.72 8.61 -3.03
C GLU A 253 16.39 8.09 -2.46
N LYS A 254 16.14 8.28 -1.16
CA LYS A 254 14.91 7.82 -0.49
C LYS A 254 13.72 8.72 -0.85
N THR A 255 12.75 8.17 -1.58
CA THR A 255 11.52 8.84 -2.04
C THR A 255 10.33 8.65 -1.11
N ALA A 256 10.32 7.61 -0.28
CA ALA A 256 9.33 7.46 0.80
C ALA A 256 9.90 6.69 1.99
N ASN A 257 9.45 7.03 3.20
CA ASN A 257 9.82 6.35 4.43
C ASN A 257 9.13 4.99 4.57
N ALA A 258 9.71 4.10 5.37
CA ALA A 258 9.08 2.83 5.72
C ALA A 258 7.81 3.05 6.54
N ARG A 259 6.87 2.10 6.51
CA ARG A 259 5.61 2.16 7.28
C ARG A 259 5.30 0.85 7.99
N LEU A 260 4.68 0.96 9.17
CA LEU A 260 4.29 -0.17 10.01
C LEU A 260 2.82 -0.10 10.45
N THR A 261 2.12 -1.23 10.30
CA THR A 261 0.89 -1.52 11.05
C THR A 261 1.18 -2.72 11.95
N VAL A 262 0.98 -2.58 13.25
CA VAL A 262 1.28 -3.62 14.26
C VAL A 262 0.00 -3.93 15.01
N ARG A 263 -0.40 -5.21 14.99
CA ARG A 263 -1.40 -5.75 15.91
C ARG A 263 -0.67 -6.56 16.98
N LEU A 264 -0.92 -6.24 18.24
CA LEU A 264 -0.44 -6.96 19.41
C LEU A 264 -1.62 -7.72 20.01
N ASN A 265 -1.51 -9.04 20.08
CA ASN A 265 -2.57 -9.91 20.60
C ASN A 265 -3.94 -9.68 19.91
N GLY A 266 -3.92 -9.50 18.58
CA GLY A 266 -5.10 -9.22 17.76
C GLY A 266 -5.63 -7.77 17.80
N VAL A 267 -5.06 -6.89 18.63
CA VAL A 267 -5.47 -5.47 18.71
C VAL A 267 -4.47 -4.59 17.98
N THR A 268 -4.94 -3.78 17.03
CA THR A 268 -4.09 -2.79 16.34
C THR A 268 -3.58 -1.76 17.34
N VAL A 269 -2.26 -1.78 17.60
CA VAL A 269 -1.57 -0.83 18.48
C VAL A 269 -0.83 0.25 17.69
N GLN A 270 -0.42 -0.05 16.44
CA GLN A 270 0.15 0.91 15.48
C GLN A 270 -0.61 0.80 14.15
N GLN A 271 -1.00 1.92 13.53
CA GLN A 271 -1.75 1.94 12.27
C GLN A 271 -1.06 2.79 11.20
N ASN A 272 -0.45 2.14 10.21
CA ASN A 272 0.25 2.76 9.08
C ASN A 272 1.27 3.86 9.45
N VAL A 273 1.93 3.70 10.60
CA VAL A 273 2.84 4.70 11.17
C VAL A 273 4.09 4.82 10.32
N GLU A 274 4.52 6.05 10.08
CA GLU A 274 5.70 6.37 9.30
C GLU A 274 6.98 6.25 10.14
N VAL A 275 7.99 5.59 9.59
CA VAL A 275 9.27 5.33 10.26
C VAL A 275 10.38 6.02 9.46
N PRO A 276 10.75 7.28 9.78
CA PRO A 276 11.58 8.12 8.91
C PRO A 276 13.07 7.79 8.88
N ARG A 277 13.53 6.87 9.73
CA ARG A 277 14.93 6.48 9.92
C ARG A 277 15.00 5.07 10.52
N ILE A 278 16.17 4.42 10.47
CA ILE A 278 16.41 3.22 11.30
C ILE A 278 16.15 3.50 12.78
N THR A 279 15.64 2.51 13.50
CA THR A 279 15.55 2.57 14.96
C THR A 279 16.92 2.31 15.59
N ARG A 280 17.04 2.60 16.89
CA ARG A 280 18.29 2.41 17.63
C ARG A 280 18.73 0.94 17.60
N ALA A 281 20.04 0.71 17.62
CA ALA A 281 20.66 -0.63 17.60
C ALA A 281 20.27 -1.53 16.41
N ALA A 282 19.71 -0.97 15.34
CA ALA A 282 19.50 -1.68 14.08
C ALA A 282 20.84 -2.21 13.51
N PRO A 283 20.96 -3.51 13.18
CA PRO A 283 22.17 -4.07 12.58
C PRO A 283 22.42 -3.60 11.14
N ASN A 284 21.37 -3.18 10.42
CA ASN A 284 21.45 -2.77 9.01
C ASN A 284 21.15 -1.27 8.84
N GLN A 285 21.82 -0.63 7.89
CA GLN A 285 21.48 0.72 7.42
C GLN A 285 20.28 0.70 6.47
N GLU A 286 19.61 1.86 6.29
CA GLU A 286 18.63 2.04 5.21
C GLU A 286 19.30 1.87 3.83
N SER A 287 18.69 1.08 2.95
CA SER A 287 19.08 0.95 1.53
C SER A 287 17.88 0.44 0.71
N PRO A 288 17.90 0.49 -0.64
CA PRO A 288 16.85 -0.10 -1.48
C PRO A 288 16.75 -1.62 -1.36
N GLU A 289 17.80 -2.29 -0.88
CA GLU A 289 17.86 -3.75 -0.81
C GLU A 289 16.86 -4.35 0.19
N PRO A 290 16.31 -5.54 -0.11
CA PRO A 290 15.60 -6.37 0.86
C PRO A 290 16.44 -6.65 2.11
N GLY A 291 15.79 -6.95 3.25
CA GLY A 291 16.49 -7.27 4.49
C GLY A 291 15.81 -8.33 5.35
N PRO A 292 16.52 -8.91 6.32
CA PRO A 292 16.03 -10.01 7.15
C PRO A 292 15.04 -9.57 8.23
N LEU A 293 14.34 -10.53 8.82
CA LEU A 293 13.79 -10.36 10.17
C LEU A 293 14.94 -10.55 11.17
N TYR A 294 15.12 -9.63 12.12
CA TYR A 294 16.09 -9.75 13.21
C TYR A 294 15.40 -9.68 14.57
N LEU A 295 15.72 -10.65 15.44
CA LEU A 295 15.23 -10.71 16.81
C LEU A 295 16.38 -10.38 17.77
N GLN A 296 16.30 -9.22 18.43
CA GLN A 296 17.42 -8.65 19.19
C GLN A 296 17.78 -9.46 20.44
N ASP A 297 19.07 -9.65 20.70
CA ASP A 297 19.55 -10.08 22.03
C ASP A 297 19.83 -8.84 22.90
N HIS A 298 19.11 -8.72 24.03
CA HIS A 298 19.34 -7.73 25.07
C HIS A 298 19.63 -8.40 26.44
N GLY A 299 20.14 -9.63 26.43
CA GLY A 299 20.49 -10.40 27.62
C GLY A 299 19.30 -11.01 28.38
N ASN A 300 18.08 -10.90 27.86
CA ASN A 300 16.87 -11.48 28.47
C ASN A 300 16.42 -12.72 27.70
N PRO A 301 15.98 -13.80 28.37
CA PRO A 301 15.57 -15.04 27.71
C PRO A 301 14.13 -14.97 27.19
N VAL A 302 13.86 -14.02 26.28
CA VAL A 302 12.66 -14.06 25.43
C VAL A 302 12.72 -15.33 24.57
N ARG A 303 11.55 -15.90 24.27
CA ARG A 303 11.39 -17.08 23.41
C ARG A 303 10.40 -16.82 22.31
N TYR A 304 10.64 -17.44 21.16
CA TYR A 304 9.84 -17.27 19.96
C TYR A 304 9.41 -18.63 19.38
N ARG A 305 8.27 -18.66 18.69
CA ARG A 305 7.79 -19.80 17.90
C ARG A 305 6.85 -19.32 16.78
N ASN A 306 6.42 -20.24 15.91
CA ASN A 306 5.44 -19.98 14.84
C ASN A 306 5.71 -18.65 14.13
N ILE A 307 6.86 -18.55 13.48
CA ILE A 307 7.27 -17.36 12.75
C ILE A 307 7.08 -17.64 11.26
N TRP A 308 6.25 -16.84 10.61
CA TRP A 308 6.08 -16.87 9.17
C TRP A 308 5.97 -15.47 8.59
N VAL A 309 6.47 -15.33 7.36
CA VAL A 309 6.48 -14.07 6.60
C VAL A 309 5.85 -14.32 5.24
N LEU A 310 4.79 -13.59 4.92
CA LEU A 310 4.16 -13.56 3.61
C LEU A 310 4.70 -12.34 2.83
N PRO A 311 5.55 -12.54 1.81
CA PRO A 311 5.99 -11.45 0.94
C PRO A 311 4.79 -10.75 0.30
N ARG A 312 4.73 -9.42 0.42
CA ARG A 312 3.70 -8.60 -0.22
C ARG A 312 4.26 -8.06 -1.52
N ASP A 313 3.72 -8.53 -2.64
CA ASP A 313 3.96 -7.95 -3.96
C ASP A 313 3.20 -6.60 -4.06
N PRO A 314 3.90 -5.45 -4.14
CA PRO A 314 3.26 -4.15 -4.17
C PRO A 314 2.47 -3.91 -5.46
N GLU A 315 2.92 -4.46 -6.60
CA GLU A 315 2.21 -4.33 -7.87
C GLU A 315 0.92 -5.14 -7.83
N ARG A 316 0.97 -6.38 -7.35
CA ARG A 316 -0.22 -7.22 -7.14
C ARG A 316 -1.17 -6.59 -6.13
N GLN A 317 -0.68 -5.90 -5.10
CA GLN A 317 -1.54 -5.20 -4.13
C GLN A 317 -2.13 -3.89 -4.67
N ALA A 318 -1.44 -3.19 -5.58
CA ALA A 318 -2.01 -2.07 -6.32
C ALA A 318 -3.05 -2.55 -7.36
N ARG A 319 -2.79 -3.69 -8.02
CA ARG A 319 -3.68 -4.32 -9.00
C ARG A 319 -4.89 -5.01 -8.35
N ARG A 320 -4.80 -5.57 -7.13
CA ARG A 320 -5.91 -6.33 -6.53
C ARG A 320 -7.24 -5.54 -6.52
N PRO A 321 -8.38 -6.16 -6.82
CA PRO A 321 -9.68 -5.52 -6.65
C PRO A 321 -9.88 -4.98 -5.24
N ARG A 322 -10.16 -3.67 -5.11
CA ARG A 322 -10.48 -3.04 -3.81
C ARG A 322 -11.99 -3.04 -3.62
N VAL A 323 -12.44 -3.73 -2.57
CA VAL A 323 -13.86 -3.76 -2.16
C VAL A 323 -14.00 -2.97 -0.86
N PRO A 324 -14.45 -1.70 -0.87
CA PRO A 324 -14.31 -0.81 0.29
C PRO A 324 -14.98 -1.30 1.59
N ALA A 325 -16.03 -2.13 1.50
CA ALA A 325 -16.59 -2.73 2.71
C ALA A 325 -15.73 -3.88 3.27
N PHE A 326 -15.07 -4.66 2.41
CA PHE A 326 -14.14 -5.69 2.84
C PHE A 326 -12.91 -5.02 3.46
N GLU A 327 -12.32 -4.04 2.76
CA GLU A 327 -11.15 -3.31 3.25
C GLU A 327 -11.42 -2.60 4.60
N ARG A 328 -12.61 -2.02 4.79
CA ARG A 328 -12.98 -1.31 6.03
C ARG A 328 -13.34 -2.21 7.21
N PHE A 329 -13.93 -3.38 6.97
CA PHE A 329 -14.54 -4.19 8.04
C PHE A 329 -13.99 -5.62 8.18
N GLN A 330 -13.23 -6.12 7.20
CA GLN A 330 -12.85 -7.54 7.10
C GLN A 330 -11.37 -7.78 6.75
N ALA A 331 -10.67 -6.82 6.14
CA ALA A 331 -9.25 -6.98 5.79
C ALA A 331 -8.33 -7.13 7.01
N ASN A 332 -8.73 -6.59 8.18
CA ASN A 332 -8.02 -6.77 9.45
C ASN A 332 -8.35 -8.11 10.13
N TRP A 333 -8.30 -9.21 9.36
CA TRP A 333 -8.52 -10.60 9.77
C TRP A 333 -9.59 -10.80 10.87
N SER A 334 -10.86 -10.88 10.46
CA SER A 334 -11.86 -11.53 11.30
C SER A 334 -12.09 -12.94 10.76
N GLY A 335 -11.88 -13.97 11.60
CA GLY A 335 -11.92 -15.39 11.22
C GLY A 335 -13.33 -15.94 10.96
N ASN A 336 -14.18 -15.16 10.29
CA ASN A 336 -15.53 -15.54 9.92
C ASN A 336 -15.72 -15.51 8.39
N ASN A 337 -16.72 -16.25 7.92
CA ASN A 337 -16.97 -16.40 6.49
C ASN A 337 -17.57 -15.14 5.82
N LEU A 338 -17.96 -14.12 6.60
CA LEU A 338 -18.61 -12.90 6.09
C LEU A 338 -17.69 -12.12 5.14
N GLY A 339 -16.38 -12.11 5.40
CA GLY A 339 -15.40 -11.54 4.47
C GLY A 339 -15.41 -12.22 3.11
N GLY A 340 -15.47 -13.56 3.09
CA GLY A 340 -15.56 -14.35 1.86
C GLY A 340 -16.86 -14.14 1.10
N GLU A 341 -18.01 -14.18 1.80
CA GLU A 341 -19.32 -13.91 1.20
C GLU A 341 -19.41 -12.51 0.58
N LEU A 342 -18.87 -11.50 1.29
CA LEU A 342 -18.80 -10.12 0.81
C LEU A 342 -17.98 -10.02 -0.49
N LEU A 343 -16.82 -10.66 -0.56
CA LEU A 343 -15.98 -10.69 -1.77
C LEU A 343 -16.69 -11.41 -2.93
N VAL A 344 -17.27 -12.59 -2.70
CA VAL A 344 -18.00 -13.37 -3.73
C VAL A 344 -19.12 -12.56 -4.38
N ASN A 345 -19.83 -11.75 -3.60
CA ASN A 345 -20.91 -10.90 -4.11
C ASN A 345 -20.39 -9.63 -4.79
N GLU A 346 -19.40 -8.94 -4.19
CA GLU A 346 -18.89 -7.63 -4.67
C GLU A 346 -17.92 -7.71 -5.85
N LEU A 347 -17.27 -8.86 -6.05
CA LEU A 347 -16.48 -9.17 -7.25
C LEU A 347 -17.33 -9.85 -8.34
N GLY A 348 -18.61 -10.15 -8.05
CA GLY A 348 -19.53 -10.71 -9.04
C GLY A 348 -19.22 -12.15 -9.44
N CYS A 349 -18.51 -12.93 -8.62
CA CYS A 349 -18.08 -14.30 -8.97
C CYS A 349 -19.25 -15.21 -9.38
N ARG A 350 -20.42 -14.98 -8.75
CA ARG A 350 -21.67 -15.72 -9.05
C ARG A 350 -22.21 -15.52 -10.47
N ASN A 351 -21.79 -14.44 -11.17
CA ASN A 351 -22.23 -14.17 -12.54
C ASN A 351 -21.78 -15.29 -13.52
N CYS A 352 -20.72 -16.03 -13.17
CA CYS A 352 -20.26 -17.22 -13.90
C CYS A 352 -20.32 -18.50 -13.03
N HIS A 353 -20.00 -18.42 -11.74
CA HIS A 353 -19.94 -19.58 -10.83
C HIS A 353 -21.27 -19.80 -10.10
N THR A 354 -22.21 -20.45 -10.77
CA THR A 354 -23.61 -20.65 -10.31
C THR A 354 -23.75 -21.56 -9.08
N SER A 355 -22.73 -22.35 -8.73
CA SER A 355 -22.74 -23.29 -7.59
C SER A 355 -22.57 -22.65 -6.21
N LEU A 356 -22.19 -21.37 -6.14
CA LEU A 356 -21.99 -20.66 -4.87
C LEU A 356 -23.34 -20.34 -4.20
N THR A 357 -23.42 -20.35 -2.87
CA THR A 357 -24.65 -20.06 -2.11
C THR A 357 -24.59 -18.72 -1.36
N ALA A 358 -25.10 -17.64 -1.98
CA ALA A 358 -25.18 -16.30 -1.41
C ALA A 358 -26.24 -15.46 -2.15
N SER A 359 -26.75 -14.40 -1.52
CA SER A 359 -27.79 -13.54 -2.12
C SER A 359 -27.20 -12.45 -3.02
N ASN A 360 -27.85 -12.24 -4.18
CA ASN A 360 -27.66 -11.12 -5.11
C ASN A 360 -26.21 -10.78 -5.51
N SER A 361 -25.79 -11.27 -6.68
CA SER A 361 -24.51 -10.87 -7.30
C SER A 361 -24.54 -9.43 -7.77
N LYS A 362 -23.40 -8.73 -7.67
CA LYS A 362 -23.22 -7.42 -8.27
C LYS A 362 -23.20 -7.53 -9.81
N PRO A 363 -24.18 -6.94 -10.52
CA PRO A 363 -24.13 -6.89 -11.98
C PRO A 363 -23.01 -5.97 -12.46
N GLY A 364 -22.50 -6.26 -13.65
CA GLY A 364 -21.57 -5.38 -14.37
C GLY A 364 -22.15 -3.99 -14.66
N PRO A 365 -21.30 -3.02 -15.05
CA PRO A 365 -21.76 -1.67 -15.39
C PRO A 365 -22.67 -1.68 -16.62
N ASN A 366 -23.62 -0.74 -16.69
CA ASN A 366 -24.43 -0.55 -17.88
C ASN A 366 -23.54 -0.02 -19.03
N VAL A 367 -23.39 -0.80 -20.10
CA VAL A 367 -22.61 -0.48 -21.30
C VAL A 367 -23.45 0.02 -22.50
N THR A 368 -24.78 0.10 -22.39
CA THR A 368 -25.65 0.70 -23.42
C THR A 368 -25.23 2.14 -23.68
N ALA A 369 -24.98 2.51 -24.94
CA ALA A 369 -24.45 3.83 -25.30
C ALA A 369 -23.21 4.22 -24.46
N ILE A 370 -22.24 3.32 -24.29
CA ILE A 370 -20.99 3.65 -23.60
C ILE A 370 -20.11 4.59 -24.44
N GLY A 371 -20.21 4.52 -25.77
CA GLY A 371 -19.47 5.41 -26.68
C GLY A 371 -19.76 6.90 -26.46
N SER A 372 -20.99 7.28 -26.09
CA SER A 372 -21.31 8.68 -25.73
C SER A 372 -20.97 9.05 -24.29
N ARG A 373 -20.54 8.08 -23.46
CA ARG A 373 -20.31 8.26 -22.02
C ARG A 373 -18.85 8.12 -21.59
N ALA A 374 -17.96 7.60 -22.43
CA ALA A 374 -16.54 7.45 -22.12
C ALA A 374 -15.68 7.54 -23.39
N ARG A 375 -14.47 8.05 -23.24
CA ARG A 375 -13.47 8.20 -24.31
C ARG A 375 -13.14 6.85 -24.97
N PRO A 376 -13.05 6.75 -26.31
CA PRO A 376 -12.66 5.52 -27.01
C PRO A 376 -11.33 4.93 -26.53
N GLU A 377 -10.34 5.79 -26.29
CA GLU A 377 -9.00 5.40 -25.83
C GLU A 377 -9.07 4.79 -24.44
N TRP A 378 -9.87 5.38 -23.55
CA TRP A 378 -10.12 4.84 -22.22
C TRP A 378 -10.82 3.48 -22.26
N ILE A 379 -11.81 3.31 -23.15
CA ILE A 379 -12.51 2.03 -23.32
C ILE A 379 -11.51 0.95 -23.77
N ARG A 380 -10.69 1.25 -24.78
CA ARG A 380 -9.60 0.38 -25.28
C ARG A 380 -8.66 -0.04 -24.16
N ASP A 381 -8.07 0.94 -23.48
CA ASP A 381 -7.02 0.70 -22.51
C ASP A 381 -7.57 0.01 -21.25
N PHE A 382 -8.80 0.34 -20.85
CA PHE A 382 -9.47 -0.30 -19.71
C PHE A 382 -9.93 -1.73 -20.00
N ILE A 383 -10.19 -2.10 -21.26
CA ILE A 383 -10.44 -3.50 -21.65
C ILE A 383 -9.13 -4.27 -21.74
N ALA A 384 -8.06 -3.66 -22.26
CA ALA A 384 -6.73 -4.28 -22.37
C ALA A 384 -6.09 -4.56 -21.00
N ASN A 385 -6.15 -3.58 -20.09
CA ASN A 385 -5.59 -3.71 -18.74
C ASN A 385 -6.38 -2.84 -17.73
N PRO A 386 -7.50 -3.36 -17.19
CA PRO A 386 -8.36 -2.60 -16.29
C PRO A 386 -7.64 -2.06 -15.05
N HIS A 387 -6.69 -2.84 -14.51
CA HIS A 387 -5.98 -2.55 -13.27
C HIS A 387 -4.81 -1.57 -13.45
N SER A 388 -4.25 -1.46 -14.65
CA SER A 388 -3.31 -0.38 -15.00
C SER A 388 -4.02 0.96 -15.18
N VAL A 389 -5.16 0.97 -15.88
CA VAL A 389 -5.95 2.20 -16.13
C VAL A 389 -6.69 2.67 -14.88
N LYS A 390 -7.16 1.75 -14.03
CA LYS A 390 -7.75 2.07 -12.73
C LYS A 390 -7.31 1.07 -11.66
N PRO A 391 -6.20 1.34 -10.94
CA PRO A 391 -5.77 0.53 -9.79
C PRO A 391 -6.91 0.33 -8.80
N GLY A 392 -7.01 -0.88 -8.24
CA GLY A 392 -8.09 -1.29 -7.35
C GLY A 392 -9.48 -1.50 -7.99
N THR A 393 -9.64 -1.44 -9.32
CA THR A 393 -10.93 -1.73 -9.98
C THR A 393 -11.45 -3.15 -9.69
N THR A 394 -12.78 -3.33 -9.67
CA THR A 394 -13.40 -4.67 -9.59
C THR A 394 -13.67 -5.30 -10.96
N MET A 395 -13.16 -4.70 -12.04
CA MET A 395 -13.17 -5.28 -13.39
C MET A 395 -11.96 -6.23 -13.52
N PRO A 396 -12.15 -7.55 -13.72
CA PRO A 396 -11.04 -8.48 -13.89
C PRO A 396 -10.35 -8.34 -15.25
N SER A 397 -9.09 -8.76 -15.34
CA SER A 397 -8.32 -8.90 -16.58
C SER A 397 -8.87 -10.07 -17.43
N LEU A 398 -9.97 -9.85 -18.15
CA LEU A 398 -10.64 -10.91 -18.93
C LEU A 398 -9.79 -11.55 -20.04
N LEU A 399 -8.76 -10.86 -20.51
CA LEU A 399 -7.85 -11.30 -21.58
C LEU A 399 -6.45 -11.67 -21.06
N GLU A 400 -6.32 -11.94 -19.76
CA GLU A 400 -5.08 -12.43 -19.16
C GLU A 400 -4.74 -13.85 -19.66
N GLY A 401 -3.48 -14.09 -20.01
CA GLY A 401 -3.02 -15.35 -20.61
C GLY A 401 -3.21 -15.47 -22.13
N TRP A 402 -3.84 -14.50 -22.80
CA TRP A 402 -3.85 -14.40 -24.26
C TRP A 402 -2.48 -13.92 -24.77
N ASN A 403 -2.10 -14.31 -26.00
CA ASN A 403 -0.91 -13.71 -26.61
C ASN A 403 -1.16 -12.24 -26.99
N GLU A 404 -0.09 -11.47 -27.20
CA GLU A 404 -0.19 -10.02 -27.33
C GLU A 404 -1.00 -9.57 -28.56
N ASP A 405 -0.85 -10.23 -29.70
CA ASP A 405 -1.57 -9.90 -30.93
C ASP A 405 -3.04 -10.29 -30.87
N GLU A 406 -3.36 -11.49 -30.37
CA GLU A 406 -4.74 -11.92 -30.15
C GLU A 406 -5.47 -10.99 -29.17
N ARG A 407 -4.78 -10.60 -28.08
CA ARG A 407 -5.30 -9.63 -27.10
C ARG A 407 -5.53 -8.27 -27.76
N ARG A 408 -4.58 -7.77 -28.55
CA ARG A 408 -4.66 -6.48 -29.25
C ARG A 408 -5.83 -6.42 -30.23
N ASP A 409 -6.00 -7.47 -31.04
CA ASP A 409 -7.12 -7.62 -31.97
C ASP A 409 -8.48 -7.73 -31.25
N ALA A 410 -8.57 -8.54 -30.20
CA ALA A 410 -9.79 -8.70 -29.40
C ALA A 410 -10.20 -7.39 -28.70
N VAL A 411 -9.24 -6.67 -28.10
CA VAL A 411 -9.47 -5.34 -27.50
C VAL A 411 -10.00 -4.36 -28.54
N LEU A 412 -9.40 -4.31 -29.73
CA LEU A 412 -9.81 -3.38 -30.78
C LEU A 412 -11.25 -3.67 -31.25
N LYS A 413 -11.58 -4.95 -31.51
CA LYS A 413 -12.92 -5.38 -31.91
C LYS A 413 -13.98 -5.07 -30.85
N LEU A 414 -13.70 -5.35 -29.58
CA LEU A 414 -14.59 -5.02 -28.46
C LEU A 414 -14.76 -3.51 -28.30
N THR A 415 -13.68 -2.73 -28.45
CA THR A 415 -13.74 -1.26 -28.40
C THR A 415 -14.63 -0.72 -29.50
N ASN A 416 -14.41 -1.14 -30.75
CA ASN A 416 -15.17 -0.70 -31.92
C ASN A 416 -16.67 -0.98 -31.75
N PHE A 417 -17.03 -2.19 -31.30
CA PHE A 417 -18.42 -2.56 -31.00
C PHE A 417 -19.05 -1.67 -29.92
N LEU A 418 -18.29 -1.33 -28.87
CA LEU A 418 -18.77 -0.52 -27.76
C LEU A 418 -18.89 0.97 -28.11
N VAL A 419 -17.95 1.55 -28.88
CA VAL A 419 -18.02 2.96 -29.28
C VAL A 419 -19.10 3.22 -30.33
N ALA A 420 -19.38 2.24 -31.21
CA ALA A 420 -20.50 2.31 -32.15
C ALA A 420 -21.88 2.48 -31.48
N SER A 421 -21.99 2.26 -30.16
CA SER A 421 -23.25 2.45 -29.42
C SER A 421 -23.61 3.92 -29.11
N GLY A 422 -22.74 4.90 -29.41
CA GLY A 422 -23.06 6.32 -29.29
C GLY A 422 -21.86 7.25 -29.51
N GLN A 423 -22.10 8.49 -29.95
CA GLN A 423 -21.03 9.44 -30.28
C GLN A 423 -20.49 10.14 -29.02
N PHE A 424 -19.16 10.11 -28.83
CA PHE A 424 -18.48 10.90 -27.80
C PHE A 424 -18.35 12.36 -28.24
N ALA A 425 -18.82 13.29 -27.42
CA ALA A 425 -18.64 14.72 -27.65
C ALA A 425 -17.61 15.30 -26.68
N GLU A 426 -16.50 15.81 -27.21
CA GLU A 426 -15.51 16.54 -26.42
C GLU A 426 -16.03 17.94 -26.06
N GLN A 427 -15.81 18.36 -24.82
CA GLN A 427 -16.18 19.67 -24.31
C GLN A 427 -15.00 20.28 -23.53
N PRO A 428 -14.59 21.52 -23.84
CA PRO A 428 -13.52 22.19 -23.13
C PRO A 428 -13.95 22.53 -21.69
N VAL A 429 -12.97 22.57 -20.80
CA VAL A 429 -13.18 22.90 -19.38
C VAL A 429 -13.27 24.41 -19.18
N ASP A 430 -14.26 24.87 -18.42
CA ASP A 430 -14.47 26.28 -18.07
C ASP A 430 -13.81 26.62 -16.72
N ALA A 431 -12.77 27.46 -16.76
CA ALA A 431 -12.01 27.88 -15.59
C ALA A 431 -12.82 28.70 -14.55
N HIS A 432 -13.97 29.27 -14.92
CA HIS A 432 -14.90 29.87 -13.96
C HIS A 432 -15.78 28.82 -13.26
N LYS A 433 -16.08 27.70 -13.94
CA LYS A 433 -16.80 26.56 -13.36
C LYS A 433 -15.90 25.77 -12.41
N VAL A 434 -14.64 25.51 -12.79
CA VAL A 434 -13.61 24.85 -11.94
C VAL A 434 -13.56 25.42 -10.53
N ARG A 435 -13.47 26.76 -10.39
CA ARG A 435 -13.37 27.42 -9.08
C ARG A 435 -14.61 27.29 -8.21
N ARG A 436 -15.80 27.13 -8.80
CA ARG A 436 -17.04 26.88 -8.05
C ARG A 436 -17.19 25.40 -7.70
N GLY A 437 -16.82 24.52 -8.63
CA GLY A 437 -16.82 23.07 -8.43
C GLY A 437 -15.89 22.63 -7.30
N GLU A 438 -14.76 23.32 -7.10
CA GLU A 438 -13.86 23.05 -5.97
C GLU A 438 -14.55 23.28 -4.62
N ALA A 439 -15.21 24.44 -4.45
CA ALA A 439 -15.96 24.75 -3.23
C ALA A 439 -17.10 23.75 -3.00
N LEU A 440 -17.89 23.47 -4.06
CA LEU A 440 -18.99 22.50 -4.01
C LEU A 440 -18.52 21.08 -3.70
N PHE A 441 -17.37 20.63 -4.21
CA PHE A 441 -16.82 19.30 -3.92
C PHE A 441 -16.54 19.11 -2.42
N HIS A 442 -16.14 20.17 -1.73
CA HIS A 442 -15.94 20.16 -0.27
C HIS A 442 -17.28 20.30 0.49
N GLU A 443 -18.15 21.22 0.07
CA GLU A 443 -19.44 21.51 0.73
C GLU A 443 -20.44 20.36 0.66
N VAL A 444 -20.53 19.69 -0.49
CA VAL A 444 -21.38 18.50 -0.71
C VAL A 444 -20.84 17.25 0.03
N GLY A 445 -19.59 17.31 0.53
CA GLY A 445 -18.98 16.22 1.29
C GLY A 445 -18.42 15.08 0.44
N CYS A 446 -18.08 15.33 -0.83
CA CYS A 446 -17.43 14.33 -1.70
C CYS A 446 -16.14 13.78 -1.07
N THR A 447 -15.46 14.62 -0.27
CA THR A 447 -14.27 14.29 0.53
C THR A 447 -14.46 13.15 1.53
N ALA A 448 -15.71 12.82 1.92
CA ALA A 448 -15.99 11.71 2.83
C ALA A 448 -15.79 10.32 2.20
N CYS A 449 -15.78 10.22 0.87
CA CYS A 449 -15.60 8.97 0.11
C CYS A 449 -14.46 9.03 -0.93
N HIS A 450 -14.02 10.22 -1.30
CA HIS A 450 -12.97 10.47 -2.29
C HIS A 450 -11.91 11.40 -1.69
N ALA A 451 -10.64 11.00 -1.72
CA ALA A 451 -9.56 11.89 -1.28
C ALA A 451 -9.52 13.19 -2.13
N PRO A 452 -9.08 14.33 -1.55
CA PRO A 452 -8.86 15.57 -2.30
C PRO A 452 -7.85 15.35 -3.45
N ARG A 453 -8.06 16.02 -4.59
CA ARG A 453 -7.18 15.93 -5.78
C ARG A 453 -5.77 16.52 -5.60
N ASN A 454 -5.41 17.00 -4.41
CA ASN A 454 -4.14 17.69 -4.13
C ASN A 454 -3.06 16.69 -3.66
N ASP A 455 -2.93 15.55 -4.36
CA ASP A 455 -1.97 14.46 -4.09
C ASP A 455 -1.93 13.95 -2.64
N VAL A 456 -3.03 14.12 -1.90
CA VAL A 456 -3.16 13.63 -0.52
C VAL A 456 -3.23 12.11 -0.54
N ALA A 457 -2.25 11.46 0.11
CA ALA A 457 -2.20 10.01 0.25
C ALA A 457 -3.52 9.46 0.81
N VAL A 458 -4.18 8.62 0.04
CA VAL A 458 -5.47 8.03 0.40
C VAL A 458 -5.26 6.99 1.51
N PRO A 459 -5.97 7.07 2.66
CA PRO A 459 -5.95 5.99 3.65
C PRO A 459 -6.41 4.67 3.02
N ASP A 460 -5.60 3.64 3.17
CA ASP A 460 -5.68 2.47 2.31
C ASP A 460 -7.05 1.77 2.40
N GLY A 461 -7.61 1.38 1.24
CA GLY A 461 -8.88 0.68 1.13
C GLY A 461 -10.18 1.46 1.45
N THR A 462 -10.12 2.64 2.08
CA THR A 462 -11.33 3.34 2.58
C THR A 462 -11.93 4.39 1.64
N SER A 463 -11.14 4.97 0.73
CA SER A 463 -11.58 5.98 -0.24
C SER A 463 -11.33 5.54 -1.69
N VAL A 464 -12.19 5.99 -2.61
CA VAL A 464 -12.11 5.67 -4.03
C VAL A 464 -11.33 6.77 -4.76
N SER A 465 -10.16 6.43 -5.32
CA SER A 465 -9.36 7.39 -6.08
C SER A 465 -10.11 7.92 -7.32
N LEU A 466 -9.99 9.24 -7.52
CA LEU A 466 -10.46 10.01 -8.66
C LEU A 466 -9.34 10.34 -9.67
N ALA A 467 -8.10 9.93 -9.42
CA ALA A 467 -7.01 10.12 -10.37
C ALA A 467 -7.32 9.48 -11.73
N GLY A 468 -6.95 10.14 -12.84
CA GLY A 468 -7.19 9.64 -14.19
C GLY A 468 -8.64 9.77 -14.67
N ILE A 469 -9.54 10.45 -13.94
CA ILE A 469 -10.95 10.60 -14.37
C ILE A 469 -11.08 11.49 -15.62
N GLU A 470 -10.17 12.45 -15.79
CA GLU A 470 -9.99 13.25 -17.01
C GLU A 470 -9.69 12.40 -18.24
N ASN A 471 -8.94 11.31 -18.08
CA ASN A 471 -8.67 10.36 -19.15
C ASN A 471 -9.89 9.50 -19.51
N LYS A 472 -11.01 9.59 -18.77
CA LYS A 472 -12.23 8.81 -19.03
C LYS A 472 -13.37 9.62 -19.63
N TYR A 473 -13.68 10.77 -19.03
CA TYR A 473 -14.89 11.54 -19.32
C TYR A 473 -14.57 12.86 -20.02
N SER A 474 -15.60 13.46 -20.61
CA SER A 474 -15.68 14.89 -20.89
C SER A 474 -16.76 15.53 -20.00
N VAL A 475 -16.95 16.85 -20.09
CA VAL A 475 -17.78 17.63 -19.15
C VAL A 475 -19.23 17.12 -19.10
N ALA A 476 -19.94 17.05 -20.24
CA ALA A 476 -21.33 16.56 -20.29
C ALA A 476 -21.54 15.12 -19.75
N PRO A 477 -20.81 14.08 -20.20
CA PRO A 477 -21.04 12.72 -19.70
C PRO A 477 -20.66 12.55 -18.21
N LEU A 478 -19.71 13.34 -17.68
CA LEU A 478 -19.47 13.38 -16.24
C LEU A 478 -20.61 14.11 -15.49
N THR A 479 -21.12 15.21 -16.04
CA THR A 479 -22.26 15.96 -15.47
C THR A 479 -23.49 15.05 -15.32
N GLU A 480 -23.88 14.31 -16.36
CA GLU A 480 -24.99 13.36 -16.29
C GLU A 480 -24.73 12.20 -15.32
N PHE A 481 -23.48 11.73 -15.22
CA PHE A 481 -23.12 10.73 -14.21
C PHE A 481 -23.28 11.26 -12.78
N LEU A 482 -22.89 12.51 -12.50
CA LEU A 482 -23.01 13.13 -11.18
C LEU A 482 -24.47 13.37 -10.78
N LYS A 483 -25.32 13.76 -11.73
CA LYS A 483 -26.78 13.94 -11.54
C LYS A 483 -27.49 12.65 -11.16
N ASN A 484 -27.14 11.52 -11.78
CA ASN A 484 -27.76 10.24 -11.48
C ASN A 484 -26.77 9.05 -11.61
N PRO A 485 -25.91 8.82 -10.59
CA PRO A 485 -24.93 7.74 -10.62
C PRO A 485 -25.55 6.36 -10.82
N HIS A 486 -26.76 6.14 -10.28
CA HIS A 486 -27.45 4.85 -10.32
C HIS A 486 -28.08 4.52 -11.68
N ALA A 487 -28.42 5.50 -12.53
CA ALA A 487 -28.84 5.22 -13.91
C ALA A 487 -27.70 4.61 -14.74
N VAL A 488 -26.47 5.08 -14.51
CA VAL A 488 -25.25 4.62 -15.19
C VAL A 488 -24.68 3.37 -14.51
N ARG A 489 -24.80 3.26 -13.19
CA ARG A 489 -24.30 2.16 -12.35
C ARG A 489 -25.34 1.77 -11.29
N PRO A 490 -26.33 0.93 -11.62
CA PRO A 490 -27.37 0.52 -10.66
C PRO A 490 -26.79 -0.14 -9.39
N SER A 491 -25.71 -0.89 -9.53
CA SER A 491 -24.93 -1.51 -8.45
C SER A 491 -23.82 -0.62 -7.86
N GLY A 492 -23.79 0.67 -8.23
CA GLY A 492 -22.83 1.64 -7.75
C GLY A 492 -23.14 2.09 -6.31
N ARG A 493 -22.08 2.24 -5.50
CA ARG A 493 -22.18 2.71 -4.10
C ARG A 493 -22.14 4.23 -3.93
N MET A 494 -21.87 4.99 -5.00
CA MET A 494 -21.95 6.45 -4.96
C MET A 494 -23.43 6.83 -4.83
N PRO A 495 -23.84 7.51 -3.75
CA PRO A 495 -25.24 7.92 -3.58
C PRO A 495 -25.62 8.99 -4.60
N ASN A 496 -26.91 9.14 -4.88
CA ASN A 496 -27.41 10.35 -5.51
C ASN A 496 -27.32 11.52 -4.52
N LEU A 497 -26.41 12.46 -4.80
CA LEU A 497 -26.11 13.63 -3.96
C LEU A 497 -27.14 14.78 -4.11
N GLN A 498 -28.22 14.58 -4.89
CA GLN A 498 -29.28 15.56 -5.15
C GLN A 498 -28.80 16.88 -5.78
N LEU A 499 -27.69 16.80 -6.53
CA LEU A 499 -27.10 17.94 -7.25
C LEU A 499 -28.03 18.40 -8.38
N ASN A 500 -28.16 19.71 -8.55
CA ASN A 500 -28.78 20.28 -9.75
C ASN A 500 -27.82 20.27 -10.95
N ASP A 501 -28.33 20.61 -12.14
CA ASP A 501 -27.55 20.61 -13.38
C ASP A 501 -26.27 21.45 -13.28
N LYS A 502 -26.37 22.65 -12.68
CA LYS A 502 -25.25 23.60 -12.58
C LYS A 502 -24.21 23.16 -11.57
N GLU A 503 -24.63 22.63 -10.42
CA GLU A 503 -23.70 22.08 -9.43
C GLU A 503 -22.95 20.87 -9.97
N SER A 504 -23.67 19.99 -10.68
CA SER A 504 -23.10 18.82 -11.34
C SER A 504 -22.09 19.23 -12.42
N GLU A 505 -22.40 20.25 -13.21
CA GLU A 505 -21.52 20.77 -14.24
C GLU A 505 -20.29 21.48 -13.64
N ASP A 506 -20.47 22.30 -12.60
CA ASP A 506 -19.38 22.98 -11.90
C ASP A 506 -18.40 21.95 -11.29
N ILE A 507 -18.91 20.92 -10.60
CA ILE A 507 -18.10 19.80 -10.08
C ILE A 507 -17.45 19.00 -11.22
N ALA A 508 -18.16 18.73 -12.32
CA ALA A 508 -17.56 18.03 -13.47
C ALA A 508 -16.38 18.82 -14.06
N ASN A 509 -16.49 20.14 -14.20
CA ASN A 509 -15.39 20.98 -14.63
C ASN A 509 -14.21 20.93 -13.66
N TYR A 510 -14.46 21.02 -12.34
CA TYR A 510 -13.40 20.86 -11.33
C TYR A 510 -12.68 19.51 -11.41
N LEU A 511 -13.43 18.41 -11.55
CA LEU A 511 -12.88 17.07 -11.69
C LEU A 511 -12.15 16.82 -13.01
N LEU A 512 -12.31 17.70 -14.00
CA LEU A 512 -11.64 17.65 -15.30
C LEU A 512 -10.62 18.77 -15.48
N LYS A 513 -10.31 19.58 -14.45
CA LYS A 513 -9.43 20.76 -14.52
C LYS A 513 -8.05 20.49 -15.12
N ASP A 514 -7.54 19.27 -14.92
CA ASP A 514 -6.21 18.82 -15.37
C ASP A 514 -6.27 18.13 -16.75
N SER A 515 -7.44 18.12 -17.42
CA SER A 515 -7.61 17.53 -18.75
C SER A 515 -6.80 18.30 -19.77
N LYS A 516 -5.85 17.61 -20.42
CA LYS A 516 -4.98 18.16 -21.47
C LYS A 516 -5.73 18.46 -22.79
N THR A 517 -7.05 18.26 -22.81
CA THR A 517 -7.91 18.37 -24.00
C THR A 517 -8.38 19.81 -24.25
N SER A 518 -7.61 20.55 -25.04
CA SER A 518 -8.08 21.69 -25.85
C SER A 518 -7.92 21.33 -27.34
N PRO A 519 -8.59 22.04 -28.28
CA PRO A 519 -9.35 21.40 -29.35
C PRO A 519 -8.50 20.62 -30.36
N LEU A 520 -9.08 19.50 -30.83
CA LEU A 520 -8.47 18.48 -31.70
C LEU A 520 -7.32 17.72 -31.02
N LEU A 521 -7.68 16.69 -30.24
CA LEU A 521 -6.74 15.61 -29.92
C LEU A 521 -6.23 14.96 -31.22
N PRO A 522 -4.95 14.54 -31.27
CA PRO A 522 -4.42 13.85 -32.42
C PRO A 522 -5.09 12.48 -32.61
N ASN A 523 -5.95 12.36 -33.62
CA ASN A 523 -6.60 11.10 -34.02
C ASN A 523 -5.81 10.32 -35.09
N ILE A 524 -4.58 10.76 -35.40
CA ILE A 524 -3.71 10.18 -36.41
C ILE A 524 -2.37 9.83 -35.77
N ARG A 525 -2.02 8.54 -35.78
CA ARG A 525 -0.66 8.05 -35.51
C ARG A 525 0.18 8.20 -36.77
N TYR A 526 1.46 8.53 -36.60
CA TYR A 526 2.43 8.51 -37.68
C TYR A 526 3.58 7.54 -37.37
N GLN A 527 4.16 7.01 -38.45
CA GLN A 527 5.40 6.24 -38.45
C GLN A 527 6.29 6.78 -39.58
N VAL A 528 7.54 7.13 -39.26
CA VAL A 528 8.55 7.62 -40.20
C VAL A 528 9.51 6.49 -40.53
N PHE A 529 9.82 6.33 -41.81
CA PHE A 529 10.78 5.37 -42.33
C PHE A 529 11.86 6.12 -43.12
N ASN A 530 13.11 5.72 -42.96
CA ASN A 530 14.25 6.33 -43.63
C ASN A 530 14.67 5.46 -44.83
N GLY A 531 14.76 6.04 -46.02
CA GLY A 531 15.13 5.30 -47.23
C GLY A 531 14.74 5.99 -48.52
N SER A 532 15.02 5.35 -49.65
CA SER A 532 14.75 5.87 -50.99
C SER A 532 14.12 4.73 -51.81
N TRP A 533 13.01 5.02 -52.48
CA TRP A 533 12.21 4.03 -53.21
C TRP A 533 11.60 4.67 -54.46
N ASP A 534 11.52 3.91 -55.54
CA ASP A 534 10.84 4.34 -56.77
C ASP A 534 9.30 4.21 -56.66
N GLU A 535 8.79 3.43 -55.70
CA GLU A 535 7.37 3.16 -55.41
C GLU A 535 7.13 3.15 -53.88
N VAL A 536 5.89 3.35 -53.43
CA VAL A 536 5.53 3.30 -51.98
C VAL A 536 5.83 1.91 -51.40
N PRO A 537 6.77 1.79 -50.44
CA PRO A 537 7.24 0.50 -49.93
C PRO A 537 6.21 -0.18 -49.01
N ASN A 538 6.41 -1.47 -48.75
CA ASN A 538 5.61 -2.18 -47.76
C ASN A 538 6.07 -1.84 -46.33
N PHE A 539 5.42 -0.84 -45.71
CA PHE A 539 5.71 -0.42 -44.34
C PHE A 539 5.43 -1.50 -43.27
N ASP A 540 4.64 -2.54 -43.56
CA ASP A 540 4.41 -3.66 -42.61
C ASP A 540 5.62 -4.61 -42.50
N GLU A 541 6.55 -4.58 -43.46
CA GLU A 541 7.79 -5.38 -43.47
C GLU A 541 9.00 -4.59 -42.94
N MET A 542 8.77 -3.42 -42.33
CA MET A 542 9.81 -2.46 -41.98
C MET A 542 9.70 -1.98 -40.52
N GLU A 543 10.84 -1.69 -39.90
CA GLU A 543 10.90 -1.06 -38.58
C GLU A 543 10.89 0.48 -38.72
N PRO A 544 10.01 1.21 -38.01
CA PRO A 544 9.94 2.66 -38.11
C PRO A 544 11.03 3.35 -37.27
N GLU A 545 11.69 4.35 -37.85
CA GLU A 545 12.70 5.18 -37.17
C GLU A 545 12.08 6.00 -36.02
N LYS A 546 10.87 6.51 -36.24
CA LYS A 546 10.19 7.44 -35.33
C LYS A 546 8.69 7.28 -35.43
N THR A 547 8.01 7.30 -34.29
CA THR A 547 6.55 7.23 -34.20
C THR A 547 6.00 8.39 -33.37
N GLY A 548 4.69 8.62 -33.41
CA GLY A 548 4.01 9.64 -32.61
C GLY A 548 2.57 9.86 -33.05
N GLU A 549 1.94 10.91 -32.54
CA GLU A 549 0.53 11.26 -32.79
C GLU A 549 0.42 12.74 -33.22
N VAL A 550 -0.41 13.03 -34.23
CA VAL A 550 -0.64 14.35 -34.84
C VAL A 550 -2.12 14.62 -35.12
N ALA A 551 -2.52 15.89 -35.11
CA ALA A 551 -3.91 16.33 -35.37
C ALA A 551 -4.23 16.55 -36.86
N GLY A 552 -3.28 16.22 -37.75
CA GLY A 552 -3.40 16.35 -39.20
C GLY A 552 -2.17 15.78 -39.89
N PHE A 553 -2.19 15.70 -41.22
CA PHE A 553 -1.05 15.22 -42.01
C PHE A 553 0.04 16.29 -42.06
N ASP A 554 1.22 15.99 -41.52
CA ASP A 554 2.39 16.89 -41.46
C ASP A 554 3.66 16.13 -41.82
N VAL A 555 4.10 16.21 -43.07
CA VAL A 555 5.31 15.51 -43.54
C VAL A 555 6.59 15.96 -42.83
N TYR A 556 6.62 17.13 -42.18
CA TYR A 556 7.78 17.59 -41.43
C TYR A 556 8.07 16.77 -40.17
N VAL A 557 7.16 15.87 -39.74
CA VAL A 557 7.46 14.87 -38.69
C VAL A 557 8.67 13.99 -39.01
N ALA A 558 9.01 13.83 -40.30
CA ALA A 558 10.19 13.10 -40.76
C ALA A 558 11.53 13.79 -40.41
N GLY A 559 11.51 15.09 -40.10
CA GLY A 559 12.71 15.87 -39.72
C GLY A 559 13.75 16.01 -40.83
N ARG A 560 13.38 15.76 -42.09
CA ARG A 560 14.24 15.87 -43.29
C ARG A 560 13.39 16.20 -44.52
N ASN A 561 14.05 16.64 -45.59
CA ASN A 561 13.38 17.06 -46.83
C ASN A 561 13.28 15.95 -47.88
N ASP A 562 14.18 14.96 -47.84
CA ASP A 562 14.32 13.91 -48.85
C ASP A 562 14.59 12.56 -48.19
N ASN A 563 14.40 11.46 -48.93
CA ASN A 563 14.71 10.09 -48.50
C ASN A 563 13.99 9.68 -47.20
N PHE A 564 12.66 9.82 -47.20
CA PHE A 564 11.77 9.36 -46.14
C PHE A 564 10.45 8.84 -46.71
N GLY A 565 9.75 8.02 -45.91
CA GLY A 565 8.33 7.73 -46.06
C GLY A 565 7.61 7.98 -44.75
N VAL A 566 6.34 8.39 -44.79
CA VAL A 566 5.50 8.52 -43.60
C VAL A 566 4.20 7.75 -43.79
N ARG A 567 3.94 6.79 -42.91
CA ARG A 567 2.62 6.15 -42.77
C ARG A 567 1.80 6.93 -41.74
N TYR A 568 0.55 7.21 -42.09
CA TYR A 568 -0.44 7.78 -41.18
C TYR A 568 -1.58 6.79 -40.97
N GLU A 569 -2.06 6.67 -39.74
CA GLU A 569 -3.10 5.70 -39.38
C GLU A 569 -4.04 6.33 -38.34
N GLY A 570 -5.34 6.37 -38.62
CA GLY A 570 -6.30 7.10 -37.81
C GLY A 570 -7.75 6.86 -38.21
N PHE A 571 -8.68 7.50 -37.51
CA PHE A 571 -10.12 7.31 -37.70
C PHE A 571 -10.77 8.52 -38.38
N LEU A 572 -11.58 8.24 -39.41
CA LEU A 572 -12.48 9.20 -40.04
C LEU A 572 -13.92 8.86 -39.65
N HIS A 573 -14.62 9.80 -39.03
CA HIS A 573 -16.05 9.67 -38.74
C HIS A 573 -16.88 9.96 -39.99
N VAL A 574 -17.79 9.04 -40.33
CA VAL A 574 -18.67 9.12 -41.49
C VAL A 574 -20.05 9.56 -41.01
N GLU A 575 -20.44 10.81 -41.27
CA GLU A 575 -21.72 11.35 -40.77
C GLU A 575 -22.97 10.66 -41.35
N LYS A 576 -22.88 10.13 -42.58
CA LYS A 576 -24.02 9.58 -43.34
C LYS A 576 -23.57 8.45 -44.22
N THR A 577 -24.32 7.34 -44.27
CA THR A 577 -24.07 6.28 -45.25
C THR A 577 -24.19 6.85 -46.66
N GLY A 578 -23.18 6.59 -47.51
CA GLY A 578 -23.15 7.10 -48.87
C GLY A 578 -21.84 6.80 -49.60
N ASN A 579 -21.76 7.25 -50.85
CA ASN A 579 -20.56 7.13 -51.66
C ASN A 579 -19.67 8.37 -51.46
N TYR A 580 -18.49 8.18 -50.86
CA TYR A 580 -17.53 9.24 -50.54
C TYR A 580 -16.40 9.28 -51.56
N ARG A 581 -16.06 10.48 -52.04
CA ARG A 581 -14.93 10.69 -52.95
C ARG A 581 -13.73 11.24 -52.20
N PHE A 582 -12.65 10.47 -52.18
CA PHE A 582 -11.37 10.89 -51.63
C PHE A 582 -10.48 11.50 -52.71
N HIS A 583 -9.67 12.48 -52.33
CA HIS A 583 -8.66 13.10 -53.18
C HIS A 583 -7.32 12.99 -52.46
N LEU A 584 -6.29 12.49 -53.15
CA LEU A 584 -4.94 12.32 -52.63
C LEU A 584 -3.97 13.02 -53.58
N GLY A 585 -3.28 14.04 -53.05
CA GLY A 585 -2.30 14.83 -53.79
C GLY A 585 -0.88 14.60 -53.25
N SER A 586 0.04 14.24 -54.13
CA SER A 586 1.46 14.11 -53.81
C SER A 586 2.32 14.46 -55.03
N ASP A 587 3.47 15.07 -54.77
CA ASP A 587 4.70 14.78 -55.49
C ASP A 587 5.28 13.47 -54.93
N ASP A 588 5.70 12.57 -55.84
CA ASP A 588 6.06 11.18 -55.56
C ASP A 588 4.96 10.31 -54.92
N GLY A 589 5.34 9.08 -54.54
CA GLY A 589 4.43 7.98 -54.23
C GLY A 589 3.54 8.19 -53.00
N SER A 590 2.22 8.00 -53.15
CA SER A 590 1.24 7.97 -52.06
C SER A 590 0.10 6.96 -52.29
N LYS A 591 -0.41 6.37 -51.20
CA LYS A 591 -1.53 5.41 -51.19
C LYS A 591 -2.47 5.72 -50.03
N LEU A 592 -3.79 5.68 -50.29
CA LEU A 592 -4.84 5.84 -49.28
C LEU A 592 -5.66 4.56 -49.17
N TYR A 593 -5.71 4.02 -47.95
CA TYR A 593 -6.55 2.88 -47.59
C TYR A 593 -7.68 3.32 -46.67
N VAL A 594 -8.87 2.76 -46.85
CA VAL A 594 -10.03 2.95 -45.96
C VAL A 594 -10.60 1.58 -45.64
N ASN A 595 -10.75 1.27 -44.34
CA ASN A 595 -11.17 -0.05 -43.85
C ASN A 595 -10.33 -1.22 -44.44
N GLY A 596 -9.02 -1.02 -44.59
CA GLY A 596 -8.08 -1.98 -45.18
C GLY A 596 -8.15 -2.13 -46.70
N LYS A 597 -9.11 -1.48 -47.38
CA LYS A 597 -9.22 -1.48 -48.84
C LYS A 597 -8.46 -0.28 -49.42
N LEU A 598 -7.62 -0.52 -50.44
CA LEU A 598 -7.00 0.55 -51.23
C LEU A 598 -8.09 1.35 -51.97
N VAL A 599 -8.10 2.67 -51.80
CA VAL A 599 -9.07 3.59 -52.42
C VAL A 599 -8.40 4.49 -53.44
N VAL A 600 -7.25 5.11 -53.11
CA VAL A 600 -6.52 5.97 -54.05
C VAL A 600 -5.05 5.57 -54.06
N SER A 601 -4.45 5.51 -55.25
CA SER A 601 -3.03 5.24 -55.45
C SER A 601 -2.46 6.24 -56.45
N SER A 602 -1.44 6.97 -56.02
CA SER A 602 -0.59 7.85 -56.83
C SER A 602 0.82 7.32 -56.65
N ASP A 603 1.14 6.19 -57.27
CA ASP A 603 2.41 5.50 -57.05
C ASP A 603 3.46 5.87 -58.11
N GLY A 604 4.73 5.70 -57.78
CA GLY A 604 5.85 6.10 -58.64
C GLY A 604 6.38 7.52 -58.38
N ILE A 605 7.56 7.82 -58.92
CA ILE A 605 8.14 9.17 -58.95
C ILE A 605 7.39 10.03 -59.98
N HIS A 606 6.77 11.13 -59.54
CA HIS A 606 5.98 12.00 -60.42
C HIS A 606 5.84 13.43 -59.87
N PRO A 607 5.69 14.45 -60.75
CA PRO A 607 5.34 15.80 -60.31
C PRO A 607 4.01 15.82 -59.56
N HIS A 608 3.77 16.86 -58.75
CA HIS A 608 2.57 16.99 -57.93
C HIS A 608 1.27 16.72 -58.72
N THR A 609 0.59 15.64 -58.36
CA THR A 609 -0.60 15.13 -59.05
C THR A 609 -1.66 14.79 -58.02
N VAL A 610 -2.94 15.07 -58.32
CA VAL A 610 -4.08 14.75 -57.46
C VAL A 610 -4.93 13.67 -58.11
N ASN A 611 -4.90 12.47 -57.54
CA ASN A 611 -5.79 11.38 -57.93
C ASN A 611 -7.00 11.30 -56.98
N ALA A 612 -8.10 10.71 -57.44
CA ALA A 612 -9.32 10.63 -56.67
C ALA A 612 -10.20 9.45 -57.10
N ASP A 613 -10.71 8.71 -56.13
CA ASP A 613 -11.69 7.64 -56.35
C ASP A 613 -12.76 7.63 -55.25
N ASN A 614 -13.74 6.74 -55.37
CA ASN A 614 -14.94 6.70 -54.56
C ASN A 614 -15.06 5.38 -53.80
N ILE A 615 -15.58 5.43 -52.58
CA ILE A 615 -15.90 4.26 -51.77
C ILE A 615 -17.22 4.47 -51.04
N GLU A 616 -18.06 3.44 -51.04
CA GLU A 616 -19.25 3.40 -50.18
C GLU A 616 -18.82 3.21 -48.73
N LEU A 617 -19.24 4.13 -47.87
CA LEU A 617 -19.00 4.09 -46.43
C LEU A 617 -20.36 4.12 -45.72
N GLU A 618 -20.45 3.36 -44.62
CA GLU A 618 -21.58 3.41 -43.71
C GLU A 618 -21.37 4.51 -42.66
N ALA A 619 -22.44 5.10 -42.14
CA ALA A 619 -22.33 6.07 -41.05
C ALA A 619 -21.76 5.42 -39.78
N GLY A 620 -20.70 6.01 -39.21
CA GLY A 620 -19.92 5.46 -38.10
C GLY A 620 -18.76 6.35 -37.72
#